data_AF-A0A7E4UL65-F1
#
_entry.id   AF-A0A7E4UL65-F1
#
_cell.length_a   1.000
_cell.length_b   1.000
_cell.length_c   1.000
_cell.angle_alpha   90.00
_cell.angle_beta   90.00
_cell.angle_gamma   90.00
#
_symmetry.space_group_name_H-M   'P 1'
#
loop_
_entity.id
_entity.type
_entity.pdbx_description
1 polymer ?
#
loop_
_entity_poly.entity_id
_entity_poly.type
_entity_poly.pdbx_seq_one_letter_code
_entity_poly.pdbx_strand_id
1 'polypeptide(L)'
;MLGCRSPPSLYSSGYESDCSLERAVADPGLFSLRVFVGGFPKGTSESLIRANYSQYDIDRVDWPHKSASSYKDTPNGFAFLEFHGEGDVVNFLADCNVIGGRTYSVFMTQTQQKLFVEVKPYRLSDARYGHYSYSPTANQRKVFLGGLPRETTAREVHDVMVKFGEVKEVIIDLLPATKYPRGTACVVFDTVTGRDNAVRNRVVLLKHPTTGARRLIEVKPFLLSQQRCEVCGKMTAPVSCYNKCCMKVTCYTCYDVVHQYLPPFGHKRIFRGSYYTPYDARNVRF
;
A
#
# COMPACT_ATOMS: atom_id res chain seq x y z
N MET A 1 -25.64 30.60 20.96
CA MET A 1 -24.28 30.66 20.37
C MET A 1 -23.39 29.72 21.14
N LEU A 2 -23.08 28.54 20.59
CA LEU A 2 -22.09 27.62 21.14
C LEU A 2 -21.16 27.28 19.98
N GLY A 3 -19.95 27.85 20.04
CA GLY A 3 -18.92 27.71 19.01
C GLY A 3 -18.30 26.32 19.06
N CYS A 4 -18.50 25.53 18.00
CA CYS A 4 -17.70 24.34 17.76
C CYS A 4 -16.29 24.78 17.33
N ARG A 5 -15.32 24.65 18.24
CA ARG A 5 -13.90 24.79 17.93
C ARG A 5 -13.47 23.61 17.06
N SER A 6 -13.05 23.88 15.84
CA SER A 6 -12.32 22.92 15.00
C SER A 6 -11.03 22.50 15.71
N PRO A 7 -10.67 21.21 15.74
CA PRO A 7 -9.35 20.81 16.18
C PRO A 7 -8.29 21.33 15.19
N PRO A 8 -7.09 21.74 15.67
CA PRO A 8 -6.07 22.33 14.83
C PRO A 8 -5.50 21.30 13.85
N SER A 9 -5.50 21.67 12.56
CA SER A 9 -4.87 20.94 11.47
C SER A 9 -3.34 21.09 11.57
N LEU A 10 -2.69 20.17 12.26
CA LEU A 10 -1.23 20.03 12.26
C LEU A 10 -0.81 18.75 11.52
N TYR A 11 -1.28 18.58 10.28
CA TYR A 11 -0.68 17.67 9.28
C TYR A 11 -1.10 18.17 7.89
N SER A 12 -0.69 19.39 7.57
CA SER A 12 -0.75 19.95 6.21
C SER A 12 0.62 19.79 5.57
N SER A 13 1.02 18.56 5.27
CA SER A 13 2.04 18.30 4.25
C SER A 13 1.33 17.60 3.08
N GLY A 14 1.58 18.09 1.87
CA GLY A 14 0.83 17.77 0.65
C GLY A 14 0.71 16.26 0.41
N TYR A 15 -0.48 15.72 0.66
CA TYR A 15 -0.90 14.38 0.26
C TYR A 15 -1.66 14.48 -1.08
N GLU A 16 -0.96 14.94 -2.12
CA GLU A 16 -1.43 14.72 -3.49
C GLU A 16 -1.33 13.23 -3.79
N SER A 17 -2.47 12.55 -3.70
CA SER A 17 -2.61 11.14 -3.99
C SER A 17 -2.65 10.94 -5.49
N ASP A 18 -1.48 11.05 -6.12
CA ASP A 18 -1.33 10.84 -7.55
C ASP A 18 -1.14 9.36 -7.85
N CYS A 19 -2.19 8.57 -7.63
CA CYS A 19 -2.41 7.38 -8.47
C CYS A 19 -2.83 7.80 -9.91
N SER A 20 -2.83 9.11 -10.16
CA SER A 20 -3.17 9.82 -11.38
C SER A 20 -2.23 11.02 -11.49
N LEU A 21 -1.02 10.79 -11.98
CA LEU A 21 -0.36 11.67 -12.94
C LEU A 21 0.85 10.93 -13.48
N GLU A 22 0.77 10.69 -14.78
CA GLU A 22 1.87 10.27 -15.63
C GLU A 22 3.09 11.14 -15.35
N ARG A 23 4.08 10.57 -14.67
CA ARG A 23 5.45 10.76 -15.10
C ARG A 23 5.94 9.37 -15.45
N ALA A 24 6.02 9.11 -16.75
CA ALA A 24 6.92 8.10 -17.27
C ALA A 24 8.29 8.40 -16.63
N VAL A 25 8.64 7.64 -15.60
CA VAL A 25 10.00 7.65 -15.08
C VAL A 25 10.79 6.85 -16.09
N ALA A 26 11.70 7.54 -16.78
CA ALA A 26 12.77 6.91 -17.53
C ALA A 26 13.44 5.90 -16.59
N ASP A 27 13.33 4.61 -16.97
CA ASP A 27 13.76 3.45 -16.19
C ASP A 27 13.15 3.39 -14.76
N PRO A 28 12.11 2.58 -14.52
CA PRO A 28 11.58 2.41 -13.17
C PRO A 28 12.62 1.86 -12.21
N GLY A 29 13.72 1.27 -12.68
CA GLY A 29 14.61 0.43 -11.90
C GLY A 29 14.08 -1.01 -11.81
N LEU A 30 14.94 -1.93 -11.42
CA LEU A 30 14.66 -3.35 -11.17
C LEU A 30 14.01 -3.56 -9.81
N PHE A 31 14.53 -2.92 -8.76
CA PHE A 31 14.13 -3.18 -7.37
C PHE A 31 13.82 -1.92 -6.56
N SER A 32 12.96 -2.08 -5.55
CA SER A 32 12.79 -1.11 -4.46
C SER A 32 14.09 -0.97 -3.65
N LEU A 33 14.40 0.25 -3.24
CA LEU A 33 15.54 0.56 -2.35
C LEU A 33 15.34 0.04 -0.93
N ARG A 34 14.09 -0.25 -0.54
CA ARG A 34 13.78 -0.90 0.74
C ARG A 34 13.59 -2.39 0.53
N VAL A 35 14.31 -3.20 1.31
CA VAL A 35 14.26 -4.67 1.29
C VAL A 35 13.87 -5.17 2.67
N PHE A 36 12.96 -6.14 2.74
CA PHE A 36 12.62 -6.82 3.98
C PHE A 36 13.63 -7.94 4.27
N VAL A 37 14.10 -8.02 5.51
CA VAL A 37 14.96 -9.12 5.99
C VAL A 37 14.39 -9.66 7.29
N GLY A 38 14.03 -10.95 7.31
CA GLY A 38 13.40 -11.64 8.44
C GLY A 38 14.17 -12.86 8.92
N GLY A 39 13.91 -13.29 10.15
CA GLY A 39 14.60 -14.41 10.79
C GLY A 39 15.78 -13.99 11.68
N PHE A 40 15.90 -12.71 12.02
CA PHE A 40 16.91 -12.28 12.99
C PHE A 40 16.64 -12.90 14.37
N PRO A 41 17.68 -13.31 15.13
CA PRO A 41 17.53 -13.68 16.53
C PRO A 41 16.88 -12.57 17.35
N LYS A 42 16.08 -12.93 18.35
CA LYS A 42 15.53 -11.96 19.31
C LYS A 42 16.66 -11.21 20.00
N GLY A 43 16.51 -9.89 20.14
CA GLY A 43 17.54 -9.04 20.76
C GLY A 43 18.70 -8.66 19.83
N THR A 44 18.63 -9.00 18.54
CA THR A 44 19.60 -8.52 17.54
C THR A 44 19.60 -7.00 17.50
N SER A 45 20.75 -6.35 17.68
CA SER A 45 20.88 -4.88 17.62
C SER A 45 21.02 -4.37 16.19
N GLU A 46 20.65 -3.10 15.95
CA GLU A 46 20.94 -2.44 14.67
C GLU A 46 22.44 -2.43 14.34
N SER A 47 23.31 -2.23 15.35
CA SER A 47 24.75 -2.24 15.17
C SER A 47 25.27 -3.58 14.63
N LEU A 48 24.71 -4.70 15.09
CA LEU A 48 25.06 -6.03 14.59
C LEU A 48 24.57 -6.24 13.14
N ILE A 49 23.38 -5.74 12.82
CA ILE A 49 22.84 -5.77 11.45
C ILE A 49 23.76 -4.97 10.52
N ARG A 50 24.12 -3.74 10.90
CA ARG A 50 25.02 -2.89 10.12
C ARG A 50 26.41 -3.50 9.95
N ALA A 51 26.95 -4.15 10.99
CA ALA A 51 28.23 -4.84 10.88
C ALA A 51 28.19 -6.00 9.86
N ASN A 52 27.11 -6.79 9.86
CA ASN A 52 26.91 -7.92 8.93
C ASN A 52 26.78 -7.50 7.46
N TYR A 53 26.30 -6.29 7.22
CA TYR A 53 26.02 -5.77 5.87
C TYR A 53 26.85 -4.53 5.55
N SER A 54 28.00 -4.38 6.21
CA SER A 54 28.86 -3.18 6.13
C SER A 54 29.49 -2.97 4.75
N GLN A 55 29.50 -3.99 3.90
CA GLN A 55 29.96 -3.92 2.52
C GLN A 55 28.98 -3.24 1.55
N TYR A 56 27.73 -3.00 1.96
CA TYR A 56 26.72 -2.32 1.14
C TYR A 56 26.38 -0.95 1.73
N ASP A 57 25.99 -0.02 0.85
CA ASP A 57 25.57 1.31 1.30
C ASP A 57 24.12 1.28 1.80
N ILE A 58 23.95 1.19 3.13
CA ILE A 58 22.65 1.13 3.81
C ILE A 58 22.45 2.43 4.59
N ASP A 59 21.65 3.33 4.03
CA ASP A 59 21.23 4.58 4.68
C ASP A 59 20.53 4.30 6.01
N ARG A 60 19.57 3.36 6.00
CA ARG A 60 18.68 3.14 7.16
C ARG A 60 18.34 1.68 7.40
N VAL A 61 18.43 1.28 8.67
CA VAL A 61 17.84 0.03 9.19
C VAL A 61 16.62 0.40 10.00
N ASP A 62 15.45 -0.05 9.58
CA ASP A 62 14.16 0.33 10.16
C ASP A 62 13.33 -0.89 10.56
N TRP A 63 12.49 -0.75 11.58
CA TRP A 63 11.48 -1.75 11.94
C TRP A 63 10.28 -1.08 12.61
N PRO A 64 9.12 -1.73 12.63
CA PRO A 64 7.91 -1.12 13.18
C PRO A 64 8.06 -0.80 14.67
N HIS A 65 7.56 0.36 15.07
CA HIS A 65 7.62 0.88 16.44
C HIS A 65 9.02 1.17 16.98
N LYS A 66 10.04 1.25 16.10
CA LYS A 66 11.39 1.67 16.47
C LYS A 66 11.37 3.03 17.16
N SER A 67 11.73 3.05 18.44
CA SER A 67 11.90 4.24 19.25
C SER A 67 13.29 4.84 19.02
N ALA A 68 13.33 6.12 18.64
CA ALA A 68 14.57 6.87 18.51
C ALA A 68 15.28 7.08 19.86
N SER A 69 14.58 6.91 20.99
CA SER A 69 15.09 7.22 22.34
C SER A 69 15.46 6.01 23.18
N SER A 70 15.16 4.78 22.73
CA SER A 70 15.43 3.56 23.49
C SER A 70 16.56 2.75 22.87
N TYR A 71 17.72 2.74 23.52
CA TYR A 71 18.88 1.93 23.13
C TYR A 71 18.64 0.41 23.27
N LYS A 72 17.57 -0.01 23.95
CA LYS A 72 17.16 -1.42 24.09
C LYS A 72 16.15 -1.86 23.04
N ASP A 73 15.69 -0.94 22.18
CA ASP A 73 14.77 -1.30 21.12
C ASP A 73 15.50 -2.15 20.07
N THR A 74 15.00 -3.35 19.86
CA THR A 74 15.57 -4.33 18.93
C THR A 74 14.48 -4.86 18.01
N PRO A 75 14.79 -5.12 16.74
CA PRO A 75 13.86 -5.76 15.83
C PRO A 75 13.33 -7.07 16.40
N ASN A 76 12.00 -7.22 16.38
CA ASN A 76 11.34 -8.46 16.78
C ASN A 76 11.37 -9.48 15.62
N GLY A 77 12.58 -9.91 15.28
CA GLY A 77 12.82 -10.98 14.29
C GLY A 77 12.88 -10.55 12.83
N PHE A 78 12.69 -9.26 12.51
CA PHE A 78 12.86 -8.74 11.16
C PHE A 78 13.21 -7.24 11.16
N ALA A 79 13.82 -6.78 10.08
CA ALA A 79 14.09 -5.38 9.81
C ALA A 79 13.91 -5.07 8.32
N PHE A 80 13.89 -3.79 8.00
CA PHE A 80 13.95 -3.27 6.65
C PHE A 80 15.29 -2.59 6.45
N LEU A 81 15.99 -2.99 5.40
CA LEU A 81 17.21 -2.34 4.96
C LEU A 81 16.84 -1.38 3.83
N GLU A 82 17.15 -0.10 3.99
CA GLU A 82 17.03 0.90 2.95
C GLU A 82 18.42 1.25 2.44
N PHE A 83 18.63 0.94 1.16
CA PHE A 83 19.88 1.13 0.46
C PHE A 83 19.94 2.51 -0.17
N HIS A 84 21.17 3.03 -0.31
CA HIS A 84 21.42 4.32 -0.93
C HIS A 84 21.00 4.34 -2.41
N GLY A 85 21.41 3.30 -3.14
CA GLY A 85 21.11 3.16 -4.57
C GLY A 85 20.58 1.79 -4.94
N GLU A 86 20.02 1.69 -6.14
CA GLU A 86 19.53 0.44 -6.68
C GLU A 86 20.67 -0.56 -6.95
N GLY A 87 21.85 -0.05 -7.34
CA GLY A 87 23.05 -0.87 -7.53
C GLY A 87 23.43 -1.63 -6.25
N ASP A 88 23.29 -1.02 -5.08
CA ASP A 88 23.55 -1.68 -3.80
C ASP A 88 22.56 -2.80 -3.50
N VAL A 89 21.28 -2.62 -3.86
CA VAL A 89 20.27 -3.68 -3.76
C VAL A 89 20.65 -4.85 -4.68
N VAL A 90 21.06 -4.58 -5.91
CA VAL A 90 21.47 -5.61 -6.87
C VAL A 90 22.69 -6.36 -6.37
N ASN A 91 23.70 -5.65 -5.84
CA ASN A 91 24.90 -6.25 -5.26
C ASN A 91 24.57 -7.11 -4.03
N PHE A 92 23.72 -6.61 -3.13
CA PHE A 92 23.26 -7.38 -1.97
C PHE A 92 22.53 -8.66 -2.36
N LEU A 93 21.65 -8.59 -3.36
CA LEU A 93 20.91 -9.75 -3.84
C LEU A 93 21.80 -10.74 -4.62
N ALA A 94 22.88 -10.29 -5.25
CA ALA A 94 23.84 -11.15 -5.92
C ALA A 94 24.60 -12.07 -4.95
N ASP A 95 24.82 -11.61 -3.71
CA ASP A 95 25.45 -12.40 -2.64
C ASP A 95 24.45 -13.30 -1.88
N CYS A 96 23.16 -13.20 -2.19
CA CYS A 96 22.12 -14.02 -1.57
C CYS A 96 21.96 -15.39 -2.24
N ASN A 97 21.47 -16.37 -1.47
CA ASN A 97 21.16 -17.71 -1.94
C ASN A 97 19.66 -17.85 -2.24
N VAL A 98 19.30 -18.39 -3.41
CA VAL A 98 17.91 -18.66 -3.77
C VAL A 98 17.61 -20.15 -3.62
N ILE A 99 16.71 -20.50 -2.72
CA ILE A 99 16.32 -21.90 -2.42
C ILE A 99 14.80 -21.99 -2.45
N GLY A 100 14.26 -22.83 -3.34
CA GLY A 100 12.81 -23.04 -3.44
C GLY A 100 12.01 -21.76 -3.76
N GLY A 101 12.60 -20.84 -4.53
CA GLY A 101 12.01 -19.54 -4.88
C GLY A 101 12.05 -18.49 -3.75
N ARG A 102 12.69 -18.79 -2.62
CA ARG A 102 12.92 -17.85 -1.53
C ARG A 102 14.38 -17.42 -1.50
N THR A 103 14.63 -16.17 -1.15
CA THR A 103 15.97 -15.59 -1.10
C THR A 103 16.46 -15.55 0.34
N TYR A 104 17.71 -15.91 0.58
CA TYR A 104 18.31 -15.98 1.90
C TYR A 104 19.69 -15.33 1.92
N SER A 105 19.95 -14.50 2.92
CA SER A 105 21.28 -14.00 3.22
C SER A 105 21.87 -14.77 4.39
N VAL A 106 23.19 -14.95 4.40
CA VAL A 106 23.92 -15.43 5.57
C VAL A 106 24.00 -14.29 6.59
N PHE A 107 23.77 -14.59 7.86
CA PHE A 107 23.87 -13.66 8.97
C PHE A 107 24.70 -14.27 10.10
N MET A 108 25.70 -13.54 10.56
CA MET A 108 26.57 -13.90 11.68
C MET A 108 26.01 -13.32 12.98
N THR A 109 25.74 -14.18 13.96
CA THR A 109 25.31 -13.76 15.30
C THR A 109 26.46 -13.16 16.11
N GLN A 110 26.13 -12.59 17.28
CA GLN A 110 27.14 -12.14 18.26
C GLN A 110 28.07 -13.27 18.70
N THR A 111 27.59 -14.52 18.71
CA THR A 111 28.35 -15.73 19.05
C THR A 111 29.05 -16.36 17.84
N GLN A 112 29.16 -15.65 16.72
CA GLN A 112 29.76 -16.13 15.47
C GLN A 112 29.07 -17.36 14.85
N GLN A 113 27.80 -17.60 15.20
CA GLN A 113 27.00 -18.64 14.56
C GLN A 113 26.45 -18.13 13.23
N LYS A 114 26.51 -18.95 12.19
CA LYS A 114 25.88 -18.69 10.89
C LYS A 114 24.39 -19.02 10.94
N LEU A 115 23.56 -18.07 10.55
CA LEU A 115 22.12 -18.23 10.35
C LEU A 115 21.75 -17.82 8.91
N PHE A 116 20.63 -18.35 8.43
CA PHE A 116 20.03 -17.93 7.16
C PHE A 116 18.81 -17.05 7.47
N VAL A 117 18.89 -15.79 7.09
CA VAL A 117 17.78 -14.84 7.21
C VAL A 117 17.07 -14.71 5.86
N GLU A 118 15.75 -14.71 5.87
CA GLU A 118 14.93 -14.61 4.67
C GLU A 118 14.93 -13.17 4.15
N VAL A 119 15.31 -12.98 2.89
CA VAL A 119 15.35 -11.70 2.20
C VAL A 119 14.18 -11.64 1.22
N LYS A 120 13.41 -10.56 1.26
CA LYS A 120 12.28 -10.31 0.33
C LYS A 120 12.47 -8.96 -0.35
N PRO A 121 13.13 -8.94 -1.52
CA PRO A 121 13.15 -7.75 -2.35
C PRO A 121 11.79 -7.53 -3.02
N TYR A 122 11.51 -6.30 -3.44
CA TYR A 122 10.34 -6.01 -4.26
C TYR A 122 10.78 -5.60 -5.67
N ARG A 123 10.34 -6.35 -6.68
CA ARG A 123 10.63 -6.04 -8.09
C ARG A 123 9.65 -4.97 -8.57
N LEU A 124 10.16 -3.95 -9.23
CA LEU A 124 9.32 -2.85 -9.69
C LEU A 124 8.46 -3.24 -10.89
N SER A 125 8.84 -4.28 -11.64
CA SER A 125 7.98 -4.91 -12.65
C SER A 125 6.72 -5.55 -12.06
N ASP A 126 6.72 -5.90 -10.77
CA ASP A 126 5.54 -6.47 -10.10
C ASP A 126 4.54 -5.40 -9.65
N ALA A 127 4.90 -4.11 -9.75
CA ALA A 127 4.05 -3.01 -9.32
C ALA A 127 2.94 -2.66 -10.32
N ARG A 128 3.01 -3.14 -11.57
CA ARG A 128 2.06 -2.78 -12.63
C ARG A 128 1.70 -4.01 -13.46
N TYR A 129 0.42 -4.17 -13.75
CA TYR A 129 -0.07 -5.20 -14.65
C TYR A 129 -1.12 -4.63 -15.60
N GLY A 130 -0.99 -4.96 -16.88
CA GLY A 130 -1.78 -4.35 -17.95
C GLY A 130 -1.16 -3.07 -18.51
N HIS A 131 -1.67 -2.64 -19.65
CA HIS A 131 -1.23 -1.44 -20.34
C HIS A 131 -2.48 -0.72 -20.88
N TYR A 132 -2.96 0.26 -20.11
CA TYR A 132 -4.13 1.04 -20.48
C TYR A 132 -3.72 2.47 -20.83
N SER A 133 -3.97 2.89 -22.07
CA SER A 133 -3.78 4.28 -22.48
C SER A 133 -4.72 5.17 -21.68
N TYR A 134 -4.17 6.20 -21.03
CA TYR A 134 -4.95 7.09 -20.19
C TYR A 134 -6.12 7.70 -20.96
N SER A 135 -7.30 7.63 -20.35
CA SER A 135 -8.49 8.35 -20.78
C SER A 135 -8.97 9.22 -19.62
N PRO A 136 -9.42 10.46 -19.85
CA PRO A 136 -10.04 11.28 -18.80
C PRO A 136 -11.21 10.57 -18.08
N THR A 137 -11.85 9.62 -18.76
CA THR A 137 -12.94 8.81 -18.20
C THR A 137 -12.48 7.60 -17.38
N ALA A 138 -11.18 7.26 -17.41
CA ALA A 138 -10.62 6.10 -16.71
C ALA A 138 -10.86 6.17 -15.19
N ASN A 139 -10.83 7.38 -14.64
CA ASN A 139 -11.10 7.60 -13.22
C ASN A 139 -12.50 7.15 -12.81
N GLN A 140 -13.49 7.22 -13.71
CA GLN A 140 -14.85 6.74 -13.44
C GLN A 140 -14.93 5.20 -13.38
N ARG A 141 -13.90 4.48 -13.84
CA ARG A 141 -13.84 3.00 -13.80
C ARG A 141 -12.83 2.49 -12.78
N LYS A 142 -12.27 3.39 -11.97
CA LYS A 142 -11.18 3.10 -11.05
C LYS A 142 -11.71 2.76 -9.65
N VAL A 143 -11.10 1.77 -9.03
CA VAL A 143 -11.28 1.45 -7.61
C VAL A 143 -9.93 1.52 -6.90
N PHE A 144 -9.99 1.79 -5.61
CA PHE A 144 -8.88 1.79 -4.68
C PHE A 144 -8.94 0.53 -3.82
N LEU A 145 -7.80 -0.13 -3.62
CA LEU A 145 -7.63 -1.27 -2.74
C LEU A 145 -6.72 -0.89 -1.58
N GLY A 146 -7.13 -1.24 -0.36
CA GLY A 146 -6.35 -1.03 0.85
C GLY A 146 -6.15 -2.31 1.67
N GLY A 147 -5.06 -2.37 2.43
CA GLY A 147 -4.75 -3.50 3.30
C GLY A 147 -4.05 -4.66 2.59
N LEU A 148 -3.41 -4.40 1.44
CA LEU A 148 -2.62 -5.40 0.73
C LEU A 148 -1.36 -5.75 1.54
N PRO A 149 -0.99 -7.04 1.64
CA PRO A 149 0.37 -7.43 1.99
C PRO A 149 1.38 -6.70 1.09
N ARG A 150 2.51 -6.27 1.63
CA ARG A 150 3.45 -5.42 0.88
C ARG A 150 4.19 -6.19 -0.21
N GLU A 151 4.26 -7.51 -0.10
CA GLU A 151 4.78 -8.42 -1.11
C GLU A 151 3.80 -8.66 -2.27
N THR A 152 2.57 -8.15 -2.19
CA THR A 152 1.55 -8.40 -3.22
C THR A 152 1.93 -7.78 -4.56
N THR A 153 1.80 -8.56 -5.62
CA THR A 153 2.04 -8.13 -7.00
C THR A 153 0.75 -7.61 -7.66
N ALA A 154 0.90 -6.74 -8.67
CA ALA A 154 -0.21 -6.26 -9.48
C ALA A 154 -0.95 -7.39 -10.20
N ARG A 155 -0.24 -8.47 -10.58
CA ARG A 155 -0.83 -9.65 -11.19
C ARG A 155 -1.75 -10.41 -10.22
N GLU A 156 -1.31 -10.62 -8.98
CA GLU A 156 -2.14 -11.27 -7.96
C GLU A 156 -3.42 -10.48 -7.67
N VAL A 157 -3.31 -9.14 -7.63
CA VAL A 157 -4.48 -8.26 -7.50
C VAL A 157 -5.39 -8.37 -8.72
N HIS A 158 -4.82 -8.37 -9.94
CA HIS A 158 -5.60 -8.55 -11.16
C HIS A 158 -6.43 -9.85 -11.10
N ASP A 159 -5.79 -10.97 -10.78
CA ASP A 159 -6.40 -12.31 -10.81
C ASP A 159 -7.57 -12.46 -9.84
N VAL A 160 -7.59 -11.73 -8.72
CA VAL A 160 -8.74 -11.73 -7.80
C VAL A 160 -9.84 -10.74 -8.17
N MET A 161 -9.53 -9.72 -8.98
CA MET A 161 -10.44 -8.63 -9.32
C MET A 161 -11.22 -8.88 -10.62
N VAL A 162 -10.71 -9.73 -11.52
CA VAL A 162 -11.41 -10.10 -12.78
C VAL A 162 -12.83 -10.67 -12.57
N LYS A 163 -13.12 -11.22 -11.38
CA LYS A 163 -14.46 -11.71 -11.02
C LYS A 163 -15.54 -10.63 -10.99
N PHE A 164 -15.16 -9.35 -10.92
CA PHE A 164 -16.10 -8.23 -10.92
C PHE A 164 -16.35 -7.66 -12.32
N GLY A 165 -15.45 -7.94 -13.26
CA GLY A 165 -15.47 -7.46 -14.64
C GLY A 165 -14.06 -7.45 -15.24
N GLU A 166 -13.95 -7.18 -16.54
CA GLU A 166 -12.65 -7.08 -17.22
C GLU A 166 -11.79 -5.97 -16.59
N VAL A 167 -10.56 -6.33 -16.20
CA VAL A 167 -9.58 -5.41 -15.61
C VAL A 167 -8.60 -4.99 -16.69
N LYS A 168 -8.45 -3.67 -16.89
CA LYS A 168 -7.52 -3.09 -17.86
C LYS A 168 -6.14 -2.84 -17.30
N GLU A 169 -6.08 -2.44 -16.04
CA GLU A 169 -4.82 -2.05 -15.41
C GLU A 169 -4.89 -2.20 -13.89
N VAL A 170 -3.79 -2.64 -13.31
CA VAL A 170 -3.54 -2.64 -11.87
C VAL A 170 -2.23 -1.91 -11.61
N ILE A 171 -2.24 -1.02 -10.62
CA ILE A 171 -1.06 -0.28 -10.17
C ILE A 171 -0.96 -0.42 -8.65
N ILE A 172 0.10 -1.07 -8.17
CA ILE A 172 0.49 -1.07 -6.76
C ILE A 172 1.08 0.29 -6.45
N ASP A 173 0.69 0.79 -5.30
CA ASP A 173 1.08 2.11 -4.85
C ASP A 173 2.41 2.05 -4.09
N LEU A 174 3.38 2.86 -4.51
CA LEU A 174 4.75 2.83 -4.01
C LEU A 174 5.10 4.10 -3.23
N LEU A 175 6.04 4.00 -2.30
CA LEU A 175 6.63 5.17 -1.63
C LEU A 175 7.55 5.92 -2.61
N PRO A 176 7.43 7.25 -2.77
CA PRO A 176 8.29 8.00 -3.69
C PRO A 176 9.79 7.88 -3.41
N ALA A 177 10.18 7.83 -2.13
CA ALA A 177 11.58 7.81 -1.73
C ALA A 177 12.27 6.46 -2.00
N THR A 178 11.61 5.35 -1.71
CA THR A 178 12.23 4.00 -1.75
C THR A 178 11.66 3.10 -2.84
N LYS A 179 10.58 3.53 -3.50
CA LYS A 179 9.77 2.70 -4.41
C LYS A 179 9.22 1.42 -3.76
N TYR A 180 9.10 1.40 -2.44
CA TYR A 180 8.57 0.25 -1.69
C TYR A 180 7.03 0.27 -1.60
N PRO A 181 6.34 -0.87 -1.71
CA PRO A 181 4.87 -0.93 -1.69
C PRO A 181 4.27 -0.39 -0.42
N ARG A 182 3.26 0.47 -0.56
CA ARG A 182 2.50 1.07 0.56
C ARG A 182 1.47 0.13 1.18
N GLY A 183 1.14 -0.98 0.52
CA GLY A 183 0.04 -1.86 0.89
C GLY A 183 -1.32 -1.40 0.34
N THR A 184 -1.29 -0.61 -0.73
CA THR A 184 -2.44 -0.04 -1.42
C THR A 184 -2.28 -0.21 -2.93
N ALA A 185 -3.37 -0.21 -3.67
CA ALA A 185 -3.35 -0.31 -5.12
C ALA A 185 -4.55 0.38 -5.76
N CYS A 186 -4.46 0.66 -7.05
CA CYS A 186 -5.60 1.06 -7.87
C CYS A 186 -5.87 0.00 -8.94
N VAL A 187 -7.14 -0.22 -9.24
CA VAL A 187 -7.58 -1.13 -10.32
C VAL A 187 -8.49 -0.35 -11.25
N VAL A 188 -8.24 -0.41 -12.55
CA VAL A 188 -9.07 0.19 -13.60
C VAL A 188 -9.81 -0.93 -14.32
N PHE A 189 -11.14 -0.88 -14.28
CA PHE A 189 -12.00 -1.77 -15.04
C PHE A 189 -12.24 -1.25 -16.45
N ASP A 190 -12.65 -2.15 -17.35
CA ASP A 190 -13.14 -1.78 -18.68
C ASP A 190 -14.47 -1.01 -18.61
N THR A 191 -15.32 -1.37 -17.64
CA THR A 191 -16.66 -0.81 -17.50
C THR A 191 -16.92 -0.23 -16.11
N VAL A 192 -17.82 0.75 -16.07
CA VAL A 192 -18.37 1.35 -14.84
C VAL A 192 -19.09 0.27 -14.00
N THR A 193 -19.77 -0.67 -14.66
CA THR A 193 -20.43 -1.81 -14.02
C THR A 193 -19.43 -2.71 -13.27
N GLY A 194 -18.26 -2.98 -13.87
CA GLY A 194 -17.21 -3.78 -13.21
C GLY A 194 -16.69 -3.12 -11.93
N ARG A 195 -16.43 -1.81 -12.00
CA ARG A 195 -16.11 -0.98 -10.82
C ARG A 195 -17.21 -1.09 -9.76
N ASP A 196 -18.48 -0.92 -10.13
CA ASP A 196 -19.60 -0.95 -9.18
C ASP A 196 -19.76 -2.29 -8.48
N ASN A 197 -19.58 -3.39 -9.22
CA ASN A 197 -19.60 -4.72 -8.65
C ASN A 197 -18.50 -4.88 -7.60
N ALA A 198 -17.28 -4.42 -7.88
CA ALA A 198 -16.18 -4.46 -6.92
C ALA A 198 -16.48 -3.62 -5.67
N VAL A 199 -16.92 -2.37 -5.84
CA VAL A 199 -17.24 -1.45 -4.72
C VAL A 199 -18.36 -2.00 -3.84
N ARG A 200 -19.40 -2.61 -4.42
CA ARG A 200 -20.51 -3.23 -3.66
C ARG A 200 -20.04 -4.39 -2.78
N ASN A 201 -19.01 -5.13 -3.20
CA ASN A 201 -18.49 -6.26 -2.45
C ASN A 201 -17.63 -5.85 -1.25
N ARG A 202 -17.15 -4.60 -1.20
CA ARG A 202 -16.38 -3.92 -0.12
C ARG A 202 -15.09 -4.60 0.35
N VAL A 203 -15.01 -5.92 0.32
CA VAL A 203 -13.88 -6.73 0.72
C VAL A 203 -13.65 -7.85 -0.29
N VAL A 204 -12.38 -8.17 -0.51
CA VAL A 204 -11.96 -9.25 -1.39
C VAL A 204 -10.97 -10.13 -0.64
N LEU A 205 -11.17 -11.44 -0.71
CA LEU A 205 -10.21 -12.39 -0.18
C LEU A 205 -9.05 -12.55 -1.16
N LEU A 206 -7.86 -12.12 -0.74
CA LEU A 206 -6.58 -12.41 -1.39
C LEU A 206 -5.96 -13.64 -0.73
N LYS A 207 -5.54 -14.61 -1.54
CA LYS A 207 -4.81 -15.79 -1.07
C LYS A 207 -3.39 -15.71 -1.59
N HIS A 208 -2.40 -15.70 -0.70
CA HIS A 208 -1.00 -15.76 -1.08
C HIS A 208 -0.73 -17.08 -1.81
N PRO A 209 -0.13 -17.07 -3.02
CA PRO A 209 -0.01 -18.26 -3.87
C PRO A 209 0.84 -19.35 -3.21
N THR A 210 1.98 -18.98 -2.61
CA THR A 210 2.92 -19.93 -2.00
C THR A 210 2.55 -20.37 -0.59
N THR A 211 2.22 -19.43 0.31
CA THR A 211 1.95 -19.76 1.72
C THR A 211 0.50 -20.18 1.97
N GLY A 212 -0.41 -19.89 1.04
CA GLY A 212 -1.85 -20.11 1.22
C GLY A 212 -2.50 -19.15 2.22
N ALA A 213 -1.75 -18.21 2.78
CA ALA A 213 -2.25 -17.22 3.73
C ALA A 213 -3.39 -16.40 3.12
N ARG A 214 -4.42 -16.12 3.91
CA ARG A 214 -5.65 -15.46 3.48
C ARG A 214 -5.77 -14.08 4.09
N ARG A 215 -6.02 -13.06 3.26
CA ARG A 215 -6.17 -11.66 3.68
C ARG A 215 -7.41 -11.04 3.08
N LEU A 216 -8.15 -10.32 3.90
CA LEU A 216 -9.27 -9.50 3.45
C LEU A 216 -8.73 -8.13 3.04
N ILE A 217 -8.90 -7.81 1.77
CA ILE A 217 -8.49 -6.54 1.15
C ILE A 217 -9.72 -5.66 1.04
N GLU A 218 -9.60 -4.40 1.49
CA GLU A 218 -10.71 -3.44 1.43
C GLU A 218 -10.80 -2.81 0.04
N VAL A 219 -12.01 -2.79 -0.53
CA VAL A 219 -12.32 -2.14 -1.80
C VAL A 219 -13.07 -0.85 -1.53
N LYS A 220 -12.53 0.26 -2.05
CA LYS A 220 -13.13 1.59 -2.01
C LYS A 220 -13.24 2.10 -3.46
N PRO A 221 -14.27 2.88 -3.84
CA PRO A 221 -14.21 3.65 -5.07
C PRO A 221 -13.09 4.67 -4.97
N PHE A 222 -12.61 5.07 -6.14
CA PHE A 222 -11.59 6.07 -6.30
C PHE A 222 -12.19 7.47 -6.26
N LEU A 223 -11.73 8.32 -5.34
CA LEU A 223 -12.16 9.71 -5.20
C LEU A 223 -11.09 10.66 -5.78
N LEU A 224 -11.49 11.48 -6.76
CA LEU A 224 -10.63 12.52 -7.30
C LEU A 224 -10.56 13.72 -6.36
N SER A 225 -9.40 14.36 -6.29
CA SER A 225 -9.18 15.61 -5.54
C SER A 225 -10.19 16.70 -5.89
N GLN A 226 -10.52 16.82 -7.18
CA GLN A 226 -11.38 17.87 -7.73
C GLN A 226 -12.73 17.32 -8.25
N GLN A 227 -13.18 16.16 -7.75
CA GLN A 227 -14.48 15.62 -8.16
C GLN A 227 -15.60 16.61 -7.82
N ARG A 228 -16.46 16.94 -8.78
CA ARG A 228 -17.67 17.73 -8.52
C ARG A 228 -18.75 16.88 -7.84
N CYS A 229 -19.52 17.50 -6.96
CA CYS A 229 -20.63 16.85 -6.27
C CYS A 229 -21.67 16.34 -7.25
N GLU A 230 -22.01 15.05 -7.17
CA GLU A 230 -23.00 14.42 -8.04
C GLU A 230 -24.44 14.90 -7.75
N VAL A 231 -24.66 15.55 -6.61
CA VAL A 231 -25.98 16.09 -6.23
C VAL A 231 -26.14 17.55 -6.67
N CYS A 232 -25.20 18.43 -6.32
CA CYS A 232 -25.35 19.86 -6.61
C CYS A 232 -24.55 20.34 -7.84
N GLY A 233 -23.59 19.57 -8.33
CA GLY A 233 -22.71 19.94 -9.44
C GLY A 233 -21.74 21.10 -9.18
N LYS A 234 -21.87 21.79 -8.03
CA LYS A 234 -21.20 23.08 -7.74
C LYS A 234 -19.95 22.93 -6.88
N MET A 235 -20.06 22.16 -5.80
CA MET A 235 -19.02 22.02 -4.77
C MET A 235 -18.11 20.82 -5.09
N THR A 236 -16.87 20.86 -4.62
CA THR A 236 -16.01 19.68 -4.57
C THR A 236 -16.62 18.61 -3.66
N ALA A 237 -16.43 17.35 -4.02
CA ALA A 237 -17.07 16.20 -3.41
C ALA A 237 -16.04 15.28 -2.74
N PRO A 238 -15.61 15.60 -1.51
CA PRO A 238 -14.61 14.82 -0.80
C PRO A 238 -15.18 13.58 -0.11
N VAL A 239 -16.50 13.39 -0.14
CA VAL A 239 -17.22 12.38 0.63
C VAL A 239 -17.92 11.41 -0.30
N SER A 240 -17.92 10.14 0.05
CA SER A 240 -18.79 9.17 -0.60
C SER A 240 -19.42 8.20 0.39
N CYS A 241 -20.54 7.61 -0.01
CA CYS A 241 -21.29 6.61 0.76
C CYS A 241 -21.38 5.30 -0.02
N TYR A 242 -20.91 4.19 0.56
CA TYR A 242 -20.93 2.86 -0.10
C TYR A 242 -22.05 1.96 0.38
N ASN A 243 -23.10 2.53 0.96
CA ASN A 243 -24.34 1.76 1.06
C ASN A 243 -24.90 1.56 -0.35
N LYS A 244 -25.40 0.35 -0.62
CA LYS A 244 -25.93 -0.10 -1.92
C LYS A 244 -27.03 0.84 -2.43
N CYS A 245 -27.77 1.49 -1.54
CA CYS A 245 -28.82 2.45 -1.88
C CYS A 245 -28.34 3.90 -2.11
N CYS A 246 -27.09 4.24 -1.76
CA CYS A 246 -26.54 5.59 -1.99
C CYS A 246 -25.57 5.63 -3.18
N MET A 247 -24.40 4.99 -3.05
CA MET A 247 -23.32 4.99 -4.07
C MET A 247 -23.04 6.35 -4.73
N LYS A 248 -23.14 7.45 -3.98
CA LYS A 248 -22.88 8.82 -4.49
C LYS A 248 -21.61 9.40 -3.93
N VAL A 249 -20.95 10.22 -4.74
CA VAL A 249 -19.88 11.12 -4.30
C VAL A 249 -20.44 12.54 -4.17
N THR A 250 -20.38 13.10 -2.96
CA THR A 250 -21.08 14.33 -2.62
C THR A 250 -20.18 15.30 -1.85
N CYS A 251 -20.53 16.60 -1.88
CA CYS A 251 -20.05 17.53 -0.87
C CYS A 251 -20.66 17.20 0.49
N TYR A 252 -20.12 17.80 1.56
CA TYR A 252 -20.61 17.57 2.93
C TYR A 252 -22.09 17.91 3.09
N THR A 253 -22.51 19.08 2.59
CA THR A 253 -23.92 19.53 2.69
C THR A 253 -24.87 18.57 1.99
N CYS A 254 -24.56 18.17 0.76
CA CYS A 254 -25.40 17.23 0.02
C CYS A 254 -25.38 15.82 0.63
N TYR A 255 -24.27 15.40 1.24
CA TYR A 255 -24.24 14.16 1.99
C TYR A 255 -25.29 14.20 3.09
N ASP A 256 -25.30 15.25 3.90
CA ASP A 256 -26.19 15.36 5.06
C ASP A 256 -27.66 15.42 4.66
N VAL A 257 -27.99 16.17 3.61
CA VAL A 257 -29.36 16.21 3.07
C VAL A 257 -29.81 14.83 2.58
N VAL A 258 -28.97 14.11 1.81
CA VAL A 258 -29.31 12.77 1.31
C VAL A 258 -29.48 11.75 2.43
N HIS A 259 -28.73 11.91 3.53
CA HIS A 259 -28.70 10.96 4.64
C HIS A 259 -29.57 11.36 5.84
N GLN A 260 -30.26 12.50 5.79
CA GLN A 260 -31.09 13.01 6.88
C GLN A 260 -32.25 12.08 7.25
N TYR A 261 -32.80 11.36 6.26
CA TYR A 261 -33.99 10.51 6.42
C TYR A 261 -33.71 9.01 6.23
N LEU A 262 -32.45 8.64 6.04
CA LEU A 262 -32.05 7.23 5.92
C LEU A 262 -31.84 6.65 7.33
N PRO A 263 -32.19 5.38 7.58
CA PRO A 263 -31.98 4.77 8.89
C PRO A 263 -30.52 4.97 9.34
N PRO A 264 -30.26 5.36 10.60
CA PRO A 264 -28.93 5.71 11.10
C PRO A 264 -27.93 4.54 11.09
N PHE A 265 -28.41 3.32 10.80
CA PHE A 265 -27.60 2.11 10.83
C PHE A 265 -26.98 1.84 9.46
N GLY A 266 -25.72 2.25 9.27
CA GLY A 266 -24.81 1.63 8.29
C GLY A 266 -24.29 2.50 7.14
N HIS A 267 -24.70 3.77 7.04
CA HIS A 267 -24.17 4.72 6.06
C HIS A 267 -22.98 5.48 6.63
N LYS A 268 -21.77 5.19 6.16
CA LYS A 268 -20.53 5.81 6.63
C LYS A 268 -19.97 6.76 5.56
N ARG A 269 -19.55 7.95 6.00
CA ARG A 269 -18.77 8.89 5.19
C ARG A 269 -17.38 8.33 4.94
N ILE A 270 -16.98 8.26 3.68
CA ILE A 270 -15.65 7.80 3.29
C ILE A 270 -14.97 8.90 2.51
N PHE A 271 -13.74 9.22 2.94
CA PHE A 271 -12.94 10.34 2.46
C PHE A 271 -11.65 9.83 1.83
N ARG A 272 -11.05 10.60 0.93
CA ARG A 272 -9.75 10.27 0.31
C ARG A 272 -8.65 9.99 1.34
N GLY A 273 -8.63 10.71 2.47
CA GLY A 273 -7.67 10.48 3.56
C GLY A 273 -7.83 9.14 4.30
N SER A 274 -8.96 8.44 4.12
CA SER A 274 -9.20 7.11 4.73
C SER A 274 -8.64 5.94 3.94
N TYR A 275 -8.00 6.21 2.79
CA TYR A 275 -7.38 5.21 1.93
C TYR A 275 -6.12 4.61 2.54
N TYR A 276 -5.41 5.41 3.34
CA TYR A 276 -4.15 5.00 3.94
C TYR A 276 -4.38 4.72 5.42
N THR A 277 -4.44 3.45 5.78
CA THR A 277 -4.20 3.03 7.17
C THR A 277 -2.69 2.93 7.38
N PRO A 278 -2.14 3.48 8.48
CA PRO A 278 -0.74 3.26 8.82
C PRO A 278 -0.41 1.78 8.81
N TYR A 279 0.82 1.45 8.42
CA TYR A 279 1.30 0.08 8.45
C TYR A 279 1.22 -0.50 9.85
N ASP A 280 0.37 -1.51 10.05
CA ASP A 280 0.26 -2.24 11.30
C ASP A 280 1.02 -3.56 11.17
N ALA A 281 2.17 -3.65 11.84
CA ALA A 281 3.00 -4.85 11.85
C ALA A 281 2.29 -6.08 12.41
N ARG A 282 1.23 -5.91 13.21
CA ARG A 282 0.41 -7.01 13.73
C ARG A 282 -0.43 -7.68 12.64
N ASN A 283 -0.64 -6.98 11.52
CA ASN A 283 -1.24 -7.54 10.32
C ASN A 283 -0.23 -8.29 9.46
N VAL A 284 1.04 -8.42 9.84
CA VAL A 284 1.98 -9.37 9.24
C VAL A 284 2.06 -10.58 10.16
N ARG A 285 1.10 -11.51 10.01
CA ARG A 285 1.20 -12.85 10.56
C ARG A 285 1.62 -13.77 9.41
N PHE A 286 2.78 -14.38 9.59
CA PHE A 286 3.28 -15.49 8.76
C PHE A 286 2.57 -16.78 9.13
#